data_AF-A0AAT9HHM8-F1
#
_entry.id   AF-A0AAT9HHM8-F1
#
_cell.length_a   1.000
_cell.length_b   1.000
_cell.length_c   1.000
_cell.angle_alpha   90.00
_cell.angle_beta   90.00
_cell.angle_gamma   90.00
#
_symmetry.space_group_name_H-M   'P 1'
#
loop_
_entity.id
_entity.type
_entity.pdbx_description
1 polymer ?
#
loop_
_entity_poly.entity_id
_entity_poly.type
_entity_poly.pdbx_seq_one_letter_code
_entity_poly.pdbx_strand_id
1 'polypeptide(L)' 'MEGRGPQRPPSATRLLITADGGGSNSSRAKTWKANLALLASETGLEIKVCHLPPGTSKWNRVEHRLFSFISMNWRARP' A
#
# COMPACT_ATOMS: atom_id res chain seq x y z
N MET A 1 -0.35 7.58 25.42
CA MET A 1 -1.42 6.60 25.13
C MET A 1 -1.41 6.33 23.64
N GLU A 2 -0.74 5.27 23.20
CA GLU A 2 -0.70 4.88 21.80
C GLU A 2 -2.10 4.40 21.36
N GLY A 3 -2.68 5.10 20.38
CA GLY A 3 -3.98 4.73 19.82
C GLY A 3 -3.87 3.37 19.12
N ARG A 4 -4.51 2.34 19.70
CA ARG A 4 -4.70 1.04 19.08
C ARG A 4 -5.22 1.25 17.65
N GLY A 5 -4.46 0.77 16.66
CA GLY A 5 -4.94 0.68 15.29
C GLY A 5 -6.27 -0.09 15.21
N PRO A 6 -7.07 0.09 14.15
CA PRO A 6 -8.36 -0.58 14.00
C PRO A 6 -8.22 -2.08 14.24
N GLN A 7 -9.20 -2.67 14.94
CA GLN A 7 -9.16 -4.09 15.30
C GLN A 7 -8.87 -4.92 14.05
N ARG A 8 -7.77 -5.68 14.07
CA ARG A 8 -7.50 -6.67 13.03
C ARG A 8 -8.73 -7.59 12.98
N PRO A 9 -9.38 -7.77 11.82
CA PRO A 9 -10.45 -8.72 11.69
C PRO A 9 -9.95 -10.06 12.21
N PRO A 10 -10.62 -10.70 13.17
CA PRO A 10 -10.21 -12.04 13.60
C PRO A 10 -10.28 -12.94 12.36
N SER A 11 -9.14 -13.54 12.01
CA SER A 11 -8.96 -14.40 10.82
C SER A 11 -9.29 -13.75 9.45
N ALA A 12 -8.68 -12.60 9.12
CA ALA A 12 -8.72 -12.12 7.75
C ALA A 12 -8.13 -13.18 6.79
N THR A 13 -8.89 -13.58 5.77
CA THR A 13 -8.46 -14.54 4.73
C THR A 13 -8.06 -13.85 3.43
N ARG A 14 -8.33 -12.55 3.31
CA ARG A 14 -8.13 -11.77 2.08
C ARG A 14 -7.48 -10.43 2.36
N LEU A 15 -6.60 -10.00 1.46
CA LEU A 15 -5.90 -8.73 1.50
C LEU A 15 -6.18 -7.96 0.21
N LEU A 16 -6.80 -6.78 0.34
CA LEU A 16 -6.94 -5.82 -0.76
C LEU A 16 -5.79 -4.81 -0.71
N ILE A 17 -5.00 -4.76 -1.77
CA ILE A 17 -3.93 -3.79 -1.99
C ILE A 17 -4.40 -2.78 -3.04
N THR A 18 -4.36 -1.49 -2.69
CA THR A 18 -4.53 -0.40 -3.65
C THR A 18 -3.17 0.25 -3.89
N ALA A 19 -2.74 0.27 -5.15
CA ALA A 19 -1.40 0.75 -5.50
C ALA A 19 -1.45 1.71 -6.69
N ASP A 20 -0.47 2.60 -6.76
CA ASP A 20 -0.15 3.30 -7.99
C ASP A 20 0.46 2.30 -9.00
N GLY A 21 0.11 2.42 -10.28
CA GLY A 21 0.56 1.50 -11.34
C GLY A 21 1.97 1.75 -11.87
N GLY A 22 2.73 2.62 -11.22
CA GLY A 22 4.04 3.10 -11.68
C GLY A 22 5.22 2.34 -11.08
N GLY A 23 6.39 2.50 -11.70
CA GLY A 23 7.68 2.03 -11.18
C GLY A 23 7.68 0.55 -10.77
N SER A 24 8.17 0.28 -9.56
CA SER A 24 8.28 -1.08 -8.99
C SER A 24 6.95 -1.74 -8.69
N ASN A 25 5.85 -0.99 -8.57
CA ASN A 25 4.51 -1.52 -8.25
C ASN A 25 3.68 -1.79 -9.51
N SER A 26 4.29 -1.65 -10.70
CA SER A 26 3.58 -1.78 -11.96
C SER A 26 2.96 -3.17 -12.13
N SER A 27 1.72 -3.21 -12.63
CA SER A 27 1.05 -4.45 -13.03
C SER A 27 1.78 -5.24 -14.11
N ARG A 28 2.78 -4.64 -14.78
CA ARG A 28 3.65 -5.30 -15.77
C ARG A 28 4.97 -5.81 -15.18
N ALA A 29 5.36 -5.35 -13.99
CA ALA A 29 6.61 -5.75 -13.37
C ALA A 29 6.54 -7.20 -12.88
N LYS A 30 7.44 -8.06 -13.38
CA LYS A 30 7.50 -9.48 -12.99
C LYS A 30 7.89 -9.64 -11.51
N THR A 31 8.87 -8.87 -11.05
CA THR A 31 9.35 -8.89 -9.65
C THR A 31 8.23 -8.53 -8.68
N TRP A 32 7.38 -7.55 -9.03
CA TRP A 32 6.21 -7.19 -8.23
C TRP A 32 5.27 -8.39 -8.04
N LYS A 33 4.89 -9.05 -9.15
CA LYS A 33 4.01 -10.23 -9.10
C LYS A 33 4.64 -11.40 -8.34
N ALA A 34 5.95 -11.63 -8.53
CA ALA A 34 6.66 -12.70 -7.86
C ALA A 34 6.66 -12.50 -6.33
N ASN A 35 6.95 -11.29 -5.86
CA ASN A 35 6.92 -10.97 -4.43
C ASN A 35 5.49 -11.03 -3.85
N LEU A 36 4.48 -10.61 -4.61
CA LEU A 36 3.09 -10.78 -4.18
C LEU A 36 2.67 -12.25 -4.06
N ALA A 37 3.13 -13.10 -4.98
CA ALA A 37 2.86 -14.54 -4.91
C ALA A 37 3.55 -15.17 -3.70
N LEU A 38 4.82 -14.82 -3.45
CA LEU A 38 5.53 -15.26 -2.25
C LEU A 38 4.82 -14.83 -0.97
N LEU A 39 4.41 -13.55 -0.90
CA LEU A 39 3.65 -13.03 0.24
C LEU A 39 2.33 -13.77 0.45
N ALA A 40 1.59 -14.07 -0.64
CA ALA A 40 0.36 -14.84 -0.55
C ALA A 40 0.62 -16.27 -0.02
N SER A 41 1.68 -16.93 -0.47
CA SER A 41 2.08 -18.26 0.02
C SER A 41 2.50 -18.24 1.49
N GLU A 42 3.26 -17.25 1.92
CA GLU A 42 3.73 -17.12 3.30
C GLU A 42 2.59 -16.80 4.28
N THR A 43 1.65 -15.95 3.86
CA THR A 43 0.56 -15.49 4.73
C THR A 43 -0.71 -16.33 4.65
N GLY A 44 -0.85 -17.15 3.60
CA GLY A 44 -2.09 -17.87 3.28
C GLY A 44 -3.25 -16.98 2.87
N LEU A 45 -2.99 -15.69 2.58
CA LEU A 45 -4.02 -14.71 2.21
C LEU A 45 -4.29 -14.72 0.70
N GLU A 46 -5.56 -14.59 0.33
CA GLU A 46 -5.93 -14.21 -1.03
C GLU A 46 -5.61 -12.73 -1.24
N ILE A 47 -4.62 -12.42 -2.09
CA ILE A 47 -4.22 -11.04 -2.35
C ILE A 47 -4.87 -10.53 -3.64
N LYS A 48 -5.63 -9.45 -3.53
CA LYS A 48 -6.19 -8.71 -4.67
C LYS A 48 -5.53 -7.36 -4.79
N VAL A 49 -5.07 -7.02 -5.99
CA VAL A 49 -4.44 -5.71 -6.27
C VAL A 49 -5.33 -4.91 -7.20
N CYS A 50 -5.67 -3.69 -6.80
CA CYS A 50 -6.36 -2.70 -7.62
C CYS A 50 -5.42 -1.52 -7.89
N HIS A 51 -5.02 -1.36 -9.14
CA HIS A 51 -4.24 -0.21 -9.56
C HIS A 51 -5.13 1.00 -9.81
N LEU A 52 -4.72 2.16 -9.30
CA LEU A 52 -5.38 3.41 -9.60
C LEU A 52 -5.12 3.83 -11.07
N PRO A 53 -6.06 4.51 -11.74
CA PRO A 53 -5.85 5.05 -13.08
C PRO A 53 -4.66 6.03 -13.14
N PRO A 54 -4.05 6.24 -14.31
CA PRO A 54 -3.01 7.27 -14.46
C PRO A 54 -3.52 8.66 -14.03
N GLY A 55 -2.67 9.46 -13.39
CA GLY A 55 -3.00 10.84 -12.99
C GLY A 55 -3.83 10.99 -11.71
N THR A 56 -4.05 9.92 -10.94
CA THR A 56 -4.85 9.96 -9.71
C THR A 56 -4.04 10.01 -8.42
N SER A 57 -2.79 10.50 -8.45
CA SER A 57 -1.95 10.68 -7.26
C SER A 57 -2.67 11.49 -6.17
N LYS A 58 -3.39 12.54 -6.59
CA LYS A 58 -4.31 13.34 -5.75
C LYS A 58 -5.40 12.53 -5.04
N TRP A 59 -5.71 11.31 -5.44
CA TRP A 59 -6.71 10.47 -4.77
C TRP A 59 -6.09 9.34 -3.95
N ASN A 60 -4.77 9.17 -4.00
CA ASN A 60 -4.08 8.16 -3.24
C ASN A 60 -4.01 8.58 -1.76
N ARG A 61 -4.75 7.87 -0.90
CA ARG A 61 -4.80 8.19 0.54
C ARG A 61 -3.42 8.19 1.19
N VAL A 62 -2.47 7.38 0.69
CA VAL A 62 -1.10 7.35 1.24
C VAL A 62 -0.37 8.68 1.02
N GLU A 63 -0.61 9.36 -0.11
CA GLU A 63 -0.03 10.67 -0.37
C GLU A 63 -0.53 11.71 0.62
N HIS A 64 -1.83 11.68 0.92
CA HIS A 64 -2.46 12.64 1.82
C HIS A 64 -2.26 12.33 3.30
N ARG A 65 -2.18 11.06 3.69
CA ARG A 65 -2.16 10.65 5.10
C ARG A 65 -0.78 10.25 5.62
N LEU A 66 0.17 9.93 4.73
CA LEU A 66 1.51 9.50 5.11
C LEU A 66 2.57 10.43 4.50
N PHE A 67 2.60 10.57 3.18
CA PHE A 67 3.66 11.34 2.52
C PHE A 67 3.57 12.85 2.78
N SER A 68 2.39 13.39 3.05
CA SER A 68 2.23 14.79 3.49
C SER A 68 3.00 15.06 4.79
N PHE A 69 2.88 14.18 5.80
CA PHE A 69 3.60 14.30 7.08
C PHE A 69 5.10 14.08 6.92
N ILE A 70 5.52 13.10 6.12
CA ILE A 70 6.94 12.89 5.81
C ILE A 70 7.52 14.15 5.16
N SER A 71 6.82 14.72 4.17
CA SER A 71 7.25 15.94 3.50
C SER A 71 7.32 17.14 4.44
N MET A 72 6.39 17.25 5.40
CA MET A 72 6.42 18.30 6.43
C MET A 72 7.63 18.12 7.37
N ASN A 73 7.90 16.91 7.84
CA ASN A 73 9.07 16.63 8.69
C ASN A 73 10.40 16.87 7.95
N TRP A 74 10.45 16.55 6.66
CA TRP A 74 11.66 16.69 5.85
C TRP A 74 11.90 18.11 5.34
N ARG A 75 10.96 19.04 5.54
CA ARG A 75 11.16 20.45 5.21
C ARG A 75 12.23 21.14 6.08
N ALA A 76 12.80 20.46 7.07
CA ALA A 76 13.92 20.94 7.89
C ALA A 76 13.71 22.39 8.36
N ARG A 77 12.50 22.69 8.83
CA ARG A 77 12.24 23.96 9.51
C ARG A 77 12.50 23.73 11.01
N PRO A 78 13.35 24.56 11.65
CA PRO A 78 13.58 24.48 13.10
C PRO A 78 12.29 24.72 13.88
#